data_AF-A0A3M1LS55-F1
#
_entry.id   AF-A0A3M1LS55-F1
#
_cell.length_a   1.000
_cell.length_b   1.000
_cell.length_c   1.000
_cell.angle_alpha   90.00
_cell.angle_beta   90.00
_cell.angle_gamma   90.00
#
_symmetry.space_group_name_H-M   'P 1'
#
loop_
_entity.id
_entity.type
_entity.pdbx_description
1 polymer ?
#
loop_
_entity_poly.entity_id
_entity_poly.type
_entity_poly.pdbx_seq_one_letter_code
_entity_poly.pdbx_strand_id
1 'polypeptide(L)'
;MVYLEGVLRNGFDRPDLVGGVMEAAKGLWFGSGELDWEKLVAYTLRLRNQTAARRLGFWLERLGLGDESLLTRLEVGRGHSYARLEPSGMDSGPRNARWRLIINIP
;
A
#
# COMPACT_ATOMS: atom_id res chain seq x y z
N MET A 1 7.41 -18.54 7.41
CA MET A 1 6.72 -18.19 6.16
C MET A 1 7.15 -16.76 5.79
N VAL A 2 7.99 -16.56 4.77
CA VAL A 2 8.60 -15.24 4.42
C VAL A 2 8.17 -14.74 3.03
N TYR A 3 7.47 -15.59 2.29
CA TYR A 3 7.21 -15.38 0.87
C TYR A 3 6.07 -14.38 0.62
N LEU A 4 4.99 -14.46 1.40
CA LEU A 4 3.77 -13.66 1.20
C LEU A 4 4.01 -12.17 1.40
N GLU A 5 4.66 -11.77 2.48
CA GLU A 5 4.92 -10.36 2.80
C GLU A 5 5.87 -9.73 1.77
N GLY A 6 6.83 -10.51 1.27
CA GLY A 6 7.72 -10.09 0.19
C GLY A 6 6.99 -9.83 -1.13
N VAL A 7 6.08 -10.73 -1.51
CA VAL A 7 5.24 -10.58 -2.71
C VAL A 7 4.31 -9.37 -2.59
N LEU A 8 3.61 -9.24 -1.46
CA LEU A 8 2.67 -8.15 -1.22
C LEU A 8 3.34 -6.79 -1.26
N ARG A 9 4.48 -6.65 -0.59
CA ARG A 9 5.30 -5.45 -0.68
C ARG A 9 5.61 -5.09 -2.13
N ASN A 10 6.12 -6.05 -2.90
CA ASN A 10 6.52 -5.80 -4.28
C ASN A 10 5.31 -5.40 -5.14
N GLY A 11 4.12 -5.90 -4.83
CA GLY A 11 2.88 -5.47 -5.50
C GLY A 11 2.53 -4.00 -5.26
N PHE A 12 2.86 -3.42 -4.11
CA PHE A 12 2.67 -1.98 -3.87
C PHE A 12 3.77 -1.10 -4.47
N ASP A 13 4.97 -1.66 -4.63
CA ASP A 13 6.15 -0.99 -5.22
C ASP A 13 6.12 -0.99 -6.76
N ARG A 14 5.89 -2.16 -7.34
CA ARG A 14 5.87 -2.48 -8.76
C ARG A 14 4.55 -3.17 -9.13
N PRO A 15 3.41 -2.46 -8.99
CA PRO A 15 2.10 -3.00 -9.33
C PRO A 15 1.99 -3.45 -10.79
N ASP A 16 2.81 -2.88 -11.68
CA ASP A 16 2.94 -3.29 -13.08
C ASP A 16 3.34 -4.76 -13.26
N LEU A 17 3.98 -5.37 -12.26
CA LEU A 17 4.43 -6.77 -12.30
C LEU A 17 3.41 -7.77 -11.74
N VAL A 18 2.33 -7.29 -11.11
CA VAL A 18 1.34 -8.14 -10.41
C VAL A 18 -0.11 -7.86 -10.83
N GLY A 19 -0.33 -7.15 -11.93
CA GLY A 19 -1.68 -6.83 -12.43
C GLY A 19 -2.36 -5.65 -11.73
N GLY A 20 -1.62 -4.85 -10.95
CA GLY A 20 -2.10 -3.66 -10.29
C GLY A 20 -2.01 -3.70 -8.76
N VAL A 21 -2.21 -2.53 -8.15
CA VAL A 21 -2.31 -2.37 -6.71
C VAL A 21 -3.55 -3.07 -6.14
N MET A 22 -4.63 -3.17 -6.92
CA MET A 22 -5.84 -3.91 -6.53
C MET A 22 -5.57 -5.40 -6.25
N GLU A 23 -4.70 -6.05 -7.02
CA GLU A 23 -4.37 -7.47 -6.80
C GLU A 23 -3.56 -7.66 -5.51
N ALA A 24 -2.62 -6.75 -5.23
CA ALA A 24 -1.91 -6.74 -3.95
C ALA A 24 -2.87 -6.53 -2.76
N ALA A 25 -3.86 -5.65 -2.90
CA ALA A 25 -4.88 -5.41 -1.87
C ALA A 25 -5.77 -6.64 -1.62
N LYS A 26 -6.17 -7.37 -2.67
CA LYS A 26 -6.87 -8.67 -2.51
C LYS A 26 -6.01 -9.65 -1.74
N GLY A 27 -4.71 -9.71 -2.03
CA GLY A 27 -3.76 -10.54 -1.29
C GLY A 27 -3.69 -10.20 0.21
N LEU A 28 -3.76 -8.92 0.59
CA LEU A 28 -3.86 -8.51 2.00
C LEU A 28 -5.13 -9.06 2.65
N TRP A 29 -6.27 -8.94 1.96
CA TRP A 29 -7.55 -9.40 2.49
C TRP A 29 -7.58 -10.92 2.69
N PHE A 30 -7.28 -11.68 1.65
CA PHE A 30 -7.33 -13.15 1.69
C PHE A 30 -6.25 -13.75 2.60
N GLY A 31 -5.07 -13.14 2.67
CA GLY A 31 -3.96 -13.59 3.51
C GLY A 31 -4.00 -13.07 4.94
N SER A 32 -4.97 -12.25 5.32
CA SER A 32 -4.97 -11.51 6.60
C SER A 32 -4.80 -12.38 7.85
N GLY A 33 -5.26 -13.64 7.83
CA GLY A 33 -5.09 -14.59 8.93
C GLY A 33 -3.68 -15.15 9.11
N GLU A 34 -2.80 -14.99 8.12
CA GLU A 34 -1.44 -15.55 8.09
C GLU A 34 -0.34 -14.47 8.05
N LEU A 35 -0.72 -13.21 7.85
CA LEU A 35 0.22 -12.11 7.64
C LEU A 35 0.79 -11.58 8.96
N ASP A 36 2.12 -11.43 8.97
CA ASP A 36 2.82 -10.60 9.95
C ASP A 36 2.84 -9.15 9.48
N TRP A 37 1.97 -8.32 10.06
CA TRP A 37 1.84 -6.91 9.70
C TRP A 37 3.10 -6.10 9.98
N GLU A 38 3.77 -6.37 11.10
CA GLU A 38 5.01 -5.70 11.49
C GLU A 38 6.10 -5.91 10.44
N LYS A 39 6.24 -7.15 10.00
CA LYS A 39 7.22 -7.53 8.98
C LYS A 39 6.86 -6.97 7.61
N LEU A 40 5.59 -6.99 7.21
CA LEU A 40 5.15 -6.39 5.95
C LEU A 40 5.44 -4.87 5.91
N VAL A 41 5.15 -4.16 7.00
CA VAL A 41 5.47 -2.72 7.14
C VAL A 41 6.97 -2.51 7.09
N ALA A 42 7.75 -3.25 7.88
CA ALA A 42 9.20 -3.14 7.90
C ALA A 42 9.82 -3.41 6.52
N TYR A 43 9.35 -4.42 5.80
CA TYR A 43 9.83 -4.75 4.46
C TYR A 43 9.49 -3.66 3.45
N THR A 44 8.28 -3.11 3.52
CA THR A 44 7.83 -2.02 2.64
C THR A 44 8.66 -0.76 2.84
N LEU A 45 8.92 -0.37 4.08
CA LEU A 45 9.76 0.78 4.38
C LEU A 45 11.21 0.60 3.88
N ARG A 46 11.73 -0.63 3.86
CA ARG A 46 13.08 -0.93 3.32
C ARG A 46 13.23 -0.67 1.82
N LEU A 47 12.14 -0.59 1.05
CA LEU A 47 12.19 -0.23 -0.38
C LEU A 47 12.67 1.20 -0.61
N ARG A 48 12.52 2.08 0.39
CA ARG A 48 12.71 3.54 0.25
C ARG A 48 11.83 4.19 -0.84
N ASN A 49 10.75 3.51 -1.24
CA ASN A 49 9.70 4.05 -2.12
C ASN A 49 8.53 4.57 -1.27
N GLN A 50 8.40 5.89 -1.17
CA GLN A 50 7.34 6.52 -0.39
C GLN A 50 5.94 6.22 -0.95
N THR A 51 5.80 6.08 -2.27
CA THR A 51 4.51 5.76 -2.89
C THR A 51 4.06 4.34 -2.54
N ALA A 52 4.99 3.39 -2.46
CA ALA A 52 4.68 2.02 -2.03
C ALA A 52 4.15 1.98 -0.59
N ALA A 53 4.83 2.68 0.32
CA ALA A 53 4.40 2.79 1.71
C ALA A 53 3.03 3.46 1.85
N ARG A 54 2.77 4.54 1.10
CA ARG A 54 1.46 5.22 1.07
C ARG A 54 0.35 4.31 0.57
N ARG A 55 0.59 3.53 -0.49
CA ARG A 55 -0.39 2.58 -1.04
C ARG A 55 -0.72 1.47 -0.05
N LEU A 56 0.31 0.89 0.58
CA LEU A 56 0.10 -0.11 1.63
C LEU A 56 -0.71 0.48 2.78
N GLY A 57 -0.34 1.66 3.27
CA GLY A 57 -1.02 2.32 4.37
C GLY A 57 -2.49 2.61 4.08
N PHE A 58 -2.79 3.10 2.87
CA PHE A 58 -4.16 3.30 2.42
C PHE A 58 -4.99 2.02 2.49
N TRP A 59 -4.45 0.89 2.00
CA TRP A 59 -5.20 -0.38 2.01
C TRP A 59 -5.33 -1.00 3.39
N LEU A 60 -4.31 -0.89 4.23
CA LEU A 60 -4.39 -1.32 5.62
C LEU A 60 -5.49 -0.55 6.37
N GLU A 61 -5.49 0.79 6.27
CA GLU A 61 -6.54 1.62 6.87
C GLU A 61 -7.93 1.28 6.29
N ARG A 62 -8.05 1.19 4.97
CA ARG A 62 -9.33 0.95 4.28
C ARG A 62 -9.94 -0.42 4.62
N LEU A 63 -9.11 -1.43 4.84
CA LEU A 63 -9.55 -2.79 5.17
C LEU A 63 -9.65 -3.04 6.69
N GLY A 64 -9.28 -2.07 7.53
CA GLY A 64 -9.25 -2.23 8.98
C GLY A 64 -8.18 -3.23 9.44
N LEU A 65 -7.04 -3.28 8.76
CA LEU A 65 -5.93 -4.18 9.03
C LEU A 65 -4.75 -3.43 9.66
N GLY A 66 -4.12 -4.03 10.66
CA GLY A 66 -3.07 -3.39 11.45
C GLY A 66 -3.62 -2.36 12.45
N ASP A 67 -2.75 -1.86 13.31
CA ASP A 67 -3.07 -0.83 14.29
C ASP A 67 -2.55 0.55 13.88
N GLU A 68 -2.93 1.57 14.65
CA GLU A 68 -2.54 2.96 14.37
C GLU A 68 -1.01 3.18 14.44
N SER A 69 -0.29 2.37 15.22
CA SER A 69 1.17 2.41 15.29
C SER A 69 1.82 2.00 13.97
N LEU A 70 1.32 0.93 13.36
CA LEU A 70 1.74 0.48 12.03
C LEU A 70 1.40 1.51 10.95
N LEU A 71 0.19 2.07 10.98
CA LEU A 71 -0.24 3.10 10.02
C LEU A 71 0.64 4.34 10.12
N THR A 72 0.90 4.84 11.33
CA THR A 72 1.76 6.01 11.56
C THR A 72 3.16 5.82 10.95
N ARG A 73 3.72 4.61 10.98
CA ARG A 73 5.03 4.31 10.37
C ARG A 73 5.02 4.36 8.84
N LEU A 74 3.88 4.06 8.22
CA LEU A 74 3.70 4.11 6.77
C LEU A 74 3.39 5.52 6.24
N GLU A 75 2.99 6.45 7.11
CA GLU A 75 2.75 7.85 6.79
C GLU A 75 4.06 8.58 6.47
N VAL A 76 4.65 8.24 5.32
CA VAL A 76 5.96 8.72 4.91
C VAL A 76 5.87 9.84 3.86
N GLY A 77 6.60 10.91 4.14
CA GLY A 77 6.87 12.02 3.21
C GLY A 77 6.11 13.30 3.56
N ARG A 78 6.82 14.43 3.51
CA ARG A 78 6.29 15.79 3.79
C ARG A 78 6.09 16.60 2.51
N GLY A 79 5.61 15.95 1.44
CA GLY A 79 5.55 16.54 0.10
C GLY A 79 4.18 17.10 -0.30
N HIS A 80 4.17 18.06 -1.22
CA HIS A 80 2.93 18.64 -1.77
C HIS A 80 2.26 17.76 -2.85
N SER A 81 2.98 16.74 -3.36
CA SER A 81 2.52 15.90 -4.47
C SER A 81 1.66 14.72 -4.02
N TYR A 82 0.65 14.42 -4.84
CA TYR A 82 -0.18 13.22 -4.73
C TYR A 82 0.27 12.18 -5.76
N ALA A 83 0.36 10.91 -5.35
CA ALA A 83 0.60 9.80 -6.26
C ALA A 83 -0.72 9.11 -6.63
N ARG A 84 -0.77 8.40 -7.76
CA ARG A 84 -1.93 7.55 -8.08
C ARG A 84 -1.93 6.30 -7.21
N LEU A 85 -3.10 5.96 -6.68
CA LEU A 85 -3.31 4.70 -5.98
C LEU A 85 -3.01 3.54 -6.93
N GLU A 86 -3.61 3.52 -8.11
CA GLU A 86 -3.40 2.51 -9.15
C GLU A 86 -2.70 3.15 -10.38
N PRO A 87 -1.45 2.79 -10.70
CA PRO A 87 -0.75 3.36 -11.85
C PRO A 87 -1.46 3.18 -13.20
N SER A 88 -2.11 2.04 -13.41
CA SER A 88 -2.85 1.72 -14.65
C SER A 88 -4.29 2.24 -14.66
N GLY A 89 -4.74 2.84 -13.55
CA GLY A 89 -6.08 3.39 -13.40
C GLY A 89 -6.28 4.70 -14.15
N MET A 90 -7.42 5.35 -13.91
CA MET A 90 -7.75 6.62 -14.55
C MET A 90 -6.73 7.71 -14.19
N ASP A 91 -6.65 8.75 -15.01
CA ASP A 91 -5.72 9.85 -14.75
C ASP A 91 -6.13 10.78 -13.60
N SER A 92 -7.36 10.64 -13.09
CA SER A 92 -7.93 11.48 -12.03
C SER A 92 -8.85 10.69 -11.07
N GLY A 93 -9.15 11.31 -9.93
CA GLY A 93 -10.02 10.75 -8.89
C GLY A 93 -9.99 11.57 -7.59
N PRO A 94 -10.79 11.19 -6.57
CA PRO A 94 -10.77 11.83 -5.26
C PRO A 94 -9.38 11.77 -4.61
N ARG A 95 -9.05 12.78 -3.80
CA ARG A 95 -7.76 12.87 -3.11
C ARG A 95 -7.89 12.40 -1.66
N ASN A 96 -7.11 11.39 -1.27
CA ASN A 96 -6.90 11.02 0.13
C ASN A 96 -5.73 11.83 0.68
N ALA A 97 -6.01 12.74 1.62
CA ALA A 97 -5.01 13.65 2.18
C ALA A 97 -4.01 12.95 3.10
N ARG A 98 -4.45 11.98 3.91
CA ARG A 98 -3.61 11.22 4.84
C ARG A 98 -2.48 10.50 4.11
N TRP A 99 -2.82 9.74 3.08
CA TRP A 99 -1.85 8.97 2.29
C TRP A 99 -1.30 9.71 1.07
N ARG A 100 -1.79 10.92 0.78
CA ARG A 100 -1.40 11.71 -0.40
C ARG A 100 -1.58 10.90 -1.70
N LEU A 101 -2.73 10.26 -1.83
CA LEU A 101 -3.10 9.44 -3.00
C LEU A 101 -4.29 10.00 -3.75
N ILE A 102 -4.26 9.88 -5.07
CA ILE A 102 -5.43 10.00 -5.94
C ILE A 102 -6.05 8.62 -6.03
N ILE A 103 -7.27 8.47 -5.51
CA ILE A 103 -8.04 7.23 -5.57
C ILE A 103 -8.64 7.15 -6.98
N ASN A 104 -7.90 6.55 -7.90
CA ASN A 104 -8.21 6.47 -9.32
C ASN A 104 -8.65 5.07 -9.77
N ILE A 105 -9.38 4.39 -8.88
CA ILE A 105 -10.02 3.10 -9.08
C ILE A 105 -11.55 3.26 -8.92
N PRO A 106 -12.36 2.41 -9.57
CA PRO A 106 -13.82 2.45 -9.45
C PRO A 106 -14.35 2.24 -8.02
#